data_AF-A0A7V6BFE0-F1
#
_entry.id   AF-A0A7V6BFE0-F1
#
_cell.length_a   1.000
_cell.length_b   1.000
_cell.length_c   1.000
_cell.angle_alpha   90.00
_cell.angle_beta   90.00
_cell.angle_gamma   90.00
#
_symmetry.space_group_name_H-M   'P 1'
#
loop_
_entity.id
_entity.type
_entity.pdbx_description
1 polymer ?
#
loop_
_entity_poly.entity_id
_entity_poly.type
_entity_poly.pdbx_seq_one_letter_code
_entity_poly.pdbx_strand_id
1 'polypeptide(L)'
;MNFKDQLKIQAWIDNELDEKESLAVKAMVESNSDAKKFAESLRKFNSLLTKNEPEYKLPISQSELWANIKKEINHPQPRVLQFYYSSLHWLESKLIPVAIAASLVIIGGAYLALKFTHNKSTVHLASEESAALNLGINVLSFYAPKQEMYVVWVDTNAY
;
A
#
# COMPACT_ATOMS: atom_id res chain seq x y z
N MET A 1 13.20 10.60 -26.75
CA MET A 1 12.68 9.24 -26.44
C MET A 1 11.24 9.36 -25.94
N ASN A 2 10.33 8.46 -26.30
CA ASN A 2 8.93 8.50 -25.85
C ASN A 2 8.68 7.48 -24.70
N PHE A 3 7.47 7.51 -24.12
CA PHE A 3 7.09 6.62 -23.00
C PHE A 3 7.06 5.13 -23.38
N LYS A 4 6.59 4.81 -24.60
CA LYS A 4 6.57 3.43 -25.09
C LYS A 4 7.98 2.85 -25.22
N ASP A 5 8.95 3.67 -25.62
CA ASP A 5 10.35 3.28 -25.68
C ASP A 5 10.91 3.02 -24.28
N GLN A 6 10.55 3.84 -23.29
CA GLN A 6 10.94 3.65 -21.89
C GLN A 6 10.45 2.31 -21.34
N LEU A 7 9.17 1.96 -21.56
CA LEU A 7 8.60 0.68 -21.16
C LEU A 7 9.33 -0.50 -21.81
N LYS A 8 9.66 -0.39 -23.10
CA LYS A 8 10.43 -1.43 -23.80
C LYS A 8 11.83 -1.59 -23.23
N ILE A 9 12.50 -0.50 -22.84
CA ILE A 9 13.81 -0.57 -22.19
C ILE A 9 13.71 -1.22 -20.81
N GLN A 10 12.64 -0.96 -20.05
CA GLN A 10 12.37 -1.62 -18.76
C GLN A 10 12.18 -3.12 -18.95
N ALA A 11 11.23 -3.53 -19.79
CA ALA A 11 10.98 -4.95 -20.10
C ALA A 11 12.24 -5.67 -20.63
N TRP A 12 13.08 -4.96 -21.39
CA TRP A 12 14.36 -5.49 -21.85
C TRP A 12 15.36 -5.73 -20.71
N ILE A 13 15.47 -4.80 -19.77
CA ILE A 13 16.34 -4.95 -18.59
C ILE A 13 15.84 -6.07 -17.66
N ASP A 14 14.53 -6.24 -17.57
CA ASP A 14 13.88 -7.27 -16.74
C ASP A 14 13.82 -8.65 -17.44
N ASN A 15 14.37 -8.76 -18.67
CA ASN A 15 14.38 -9.96 -19.51
C ASN A 15 12.97 -10.52 -19.85
N GLU A 16 11.98 -9.66 -19.99
CA GLU A 16 10.60 -10.03 -20.32
C GLU A 16 10.31 -10.03 -21.84
N LEU A 17 11.24 -9.51 -22.65
CA LEU A 17 11.10 -9.45 -24.11
C LEU A 17 11.53 -10.76 -24.78
N ASP A 18 10.91 -11.07 -25.92
CA ASP A 18 11.41 -12.13 -26.80
C ASP A 18 12.76 -11.76 -27.43
N GLU A 19 13.43 -12.74 -28.04
CA GLU A 19 14.78 -12.56 -28.60
C GLU A 19 14.81 -11.48 -29.71
N LYS A 20 13.78 -11.43 -30.54
CA LYS A 20 13.70 -10.48 -31.66
C LYS A 20 13.52 -9.05 -31.16
N GLU A 21 12.63 -8.86 -30.18
CA GLU A 21 12.37 -7.58 -29.56
C GLU A 21 13.57 -7.10 -28.74
N SER A 22 14.24 -8.01 -28.03
CA SER A 22 15.46 -7.72 -27.27
C SER A 22 16.58 -7.17 -28.17
N LEU A 23 16.79 -7.78 -29.34
CA LEU A 23 17.76 -7.27 -30.33
C LEU A 23 17.38 -5.88 -30.86
N ALA A 24 16.09 -5.64 -31.12
CA ALA A 24 15.61 -4.35 -31.59
C ALA A 24 15.79 -3.25 -30.54
N VAL A 25 15.48 -3.54 -29.27
CA VAL A 25 15.68 -2.60 -28.15
C VAL A 25 17.17 -2.35 -27.92
N LYS A 26 18.02 -3.38 -28.01
CA LYS A 26 19.47 -3.23 -27.92
C LYS A 26 20.01 -2.27 -28.98
N ALA A 27 19.64 -2.46 -30.25
CA ALA A 27 20.07 -1.57 -31.34
C ALA A 27 19.56 -0.12 -31.13
N MET A 28 18.34 0.05 -30.63
CA MET A 28 17.79 1.36 -30.27
C MET A 28 18.60 2.03 -29.14
N VAL A 29 18.95 1.29 -28.09
CA VAL A 29 19.75 1.79 -26.97
C VAL A 29 21.17 2.16 -27.42
N GLU A 30 21.76 1.41 -28.33
CA GLU A 30 23.09 1.69 -28.89
C GLU A 30 23.10 2.93 -29.79
N SER A 31 22.02 3.16 -30.54
CA SER A 31 21.91 4.29 -31.48
C SER A 31 21.39 5.58 -30.87
N ASN A 32 20.74 5.53 -29.69
CA ASN A 32 20.12 6.69 -29.04
C ASN A 32 20.75 6.98 -27.67
N SER A 33 21.39 8.15 -27.54
CA SER A 33 22.08 8.57 -26.32
C SER A 33 21.14 8.74 -25.10
N ASP A 34 19.89 9.17 -25.31
CA ASP A 34 18.89 9.29 -24.23
C ASP A 34 18.44 7.91 -23.76
N ALA A 35 18.21 6.99 -24.70
CA ALA A 35 17.86 5.60 -24.38
C ALA A 35 18.98 4.89 -23.62
N LYS A 36 20.25 5.15 -24.00
CA LYS A 36 21.42 4.65 -23.29
C LYS A 36 21.49 5.14 -21.85
N LYS A 37 21.34 6.45 -21.63
CA LYS A 37 21.33 7.04 -20.27
C LYS A 37 20.22 6.46 -19.40
N PHE A 38 19.04 6.26 -19.97
CA PHE A 38 17.91 5.67 -19.26
C PHE A 38 18.14 4.19 -18.93
N ALA A 39 18.68 3.41 -19.87
CA ALA A 39 19.04 2.02 -19.61
C ALA A 39 20.12 1.90 -18.51
N GLU A 40 21.11 2.79 -18.51
CA GLU A 40 22.16 2.85 -17.48
C GLU A 40 21.59 3.23 -16.09
N SER A 41 20.64 4.18 -16.03
CA SER A 41 20.01 4.55 -14.75
C SER A 41 19.18 3.42 -14.17
N LEU A 42 18.41 2.70 -15.00
CA LEU A 42 17.65 1.53 -14.58
C LEU A 42 18.56 0.39 -14.08
N ARG A 43 19.65 0.10 -14.79
CA ARG A 43 20.64 -0.90 -14.33
C ARG A 43 21.27 -0.52 -12.99
N LYS A 44 21.57 0.76 -12.80
CA LYS A 44 22.09 1.26 -11.52
C LYS A 44 21.06 1.10 -10.42
N PHE A 45 19.79 1.42 -10.68
CA PHE A 45 18.71 1.23 -9.72
C PHE A 45 18.51 -0.24 -9.35
N ASN A 46 18.45 -1.14 -10.33
CA ASN A 46 18.36 -2.58 -10.10
C ASN A 46 19.54 -3.07 -9.24
N SER A 47 20.78 -2.68 -9.59
CA SER A 47 21.95 -3.02 -8.77
C SER A 47 21.87 -2.48 -7.33
N LEU A 48 21.28 -1.31 -7.11
CA LEU A 48 21.10 -0.76 -5.76
C LEU A 48 20.05 -1.57 -4.99
N LEU A 49 18.97 -2.00 -5.63
CA LEU A 49 17.97 -2.87 -5.01
C LEU A 49 18.58 -4.22 -4.63
N THR A 50 19.20 -4.93 -5.58
CA THR A 50 19.77 -6.27 -5.31
C THR A 50 20.85 -6.25 -4.22
N LYS A 51 21.62 -5.16 -4.12
CA LYS A 51 22.67 -5.03 -3.07
C LYS A 51 22.11 -4.71 -1.68
N ASN A 52 20.92 -4.11 -1.60
CA ASN A 52 20.31 -3.69 -0.34
C ASN A 52 19.09 -4.55 0.04
N GLU A 53 18.76 -5.56 -0.76
CA GLU A 53 17.71 -6.51 -0.44
C GLU A 53 18.21 -7.44 0.68
N PRO A 54 17.50 -7.53 1.82
CA PRO A 54 17.88 -8.43 2.89
C PRO A 54 17.83 -9.87 2.39
N GLU A 55 18.91 -10.62 2.66
CA GLU A 55 18.97 -12.04 2.30
C GLU A 55 17.99 -12.83 3.17
N TYR A 56 16.84 -13.21 2.59
CA TYR A 56 15.91 -14.12 3.23
C TYR A 56 16.29 -15.56 2.91
N LYS A 57 16.83 -16.27 3.90
CA LYS A 57 17.00 -17.72 3.81
C LYS A 57 15.66 -18.40 4.07
N LEU A 58 15.10 -18.98 3.03
CA LEU A 58 13.94 -19.85 3.19
C LEU A 58 14.34 -21.09 4.02
N PRO A 59 13.46 -21.59 4.91
CA PRO A 59 13.73 -22.77 5.74
C PRO A 59 13.78 -24.08 4.93
N ILE A 60 13.47 -24.00 3.64
CA ILE A 60 13.49 -25.10 2.68
C ILE A 60 14.47 -24.77 1.55
N SER A 61 15.09 -25.81 0.99
CA SER A 61 15.96 -25.62 -0.17
C SER A 61 15.16 -25.16 -1.39
N GLN A 62 15.81 -24.43 -2.30
CA GLN A 62 15.18 -23.98 -3.54
C GLN A 62 14.65 -25.18 -4.37
N SER A 63 15.35 -26.31 -4.36
CA SER A 63 14.91 -27.56 -4.99
C SER A 63 13.62 -28.13 -4.37
N GLU A 64 13.49 -28.08 -3.05
CA GLU A 64 12.27 -28.53 -2.34
C GLU A 64 11.09 -27.61 -2.65
N LEU A 65 11.31 -26.29 -2.67
CA LEU A 65 10.29 -25.32 -3.06
C LEU A 65 9.78 -25.59 -4.48
N TRP A 66 10.68 -25.73 -5.45
CA TRP A 66 10.28 -26.00 -6.84
C TRP A 66 9.61 -27.36 -7.02
N ALA A 67 10.05 -28.39 -6.28
CA ALA A 67 9.38 -29.69 -6.26
C ALA A 67 7.94 -29.57 -5.74
N ASN A 68 7.72 -28.81 -4.65
CA ASN A 68 6.39 -28.57 -4.09
C ASN A 68 5.50 -27.77 -5.04
N ILE A 69 6.02 -26.71 -5.66
CA ILE A 69 5.29 -25.92 -6.67
C ILE A 69 4.89 -26.81 -7.84
N LYS A 70 5.82 -27.62 -8.37
CA LYS A 70 5.54 -28.54 -9.48
C LYS A 70 4.49 -29.58 -9.11
N LYS A 71 4.53 -30.11 -7.89
CA LYS A 71 3.51 -31.05 -7.39
C LYS A 71 2.13 -30.39 -7.34
N GLU A 72 2.05 -29.17 -6.82
CA GLU A 72 0.80 -28.41 -6.67
C GLU A 72 0.19 -28.00 -8.03
N ILE A 73 1.02 -27.63 -9.01
CA ILE A 73 0.55 -27.33 -10.38
C ILE A 73 -0.06 -28.57 -11.05
N ASN A 74 0.59 -29.74 -10.90
CA ASN A 74 0.14 -30.98 -11.54
C ASN A 74 -1.03 -31.65 -10.79
N HIS A 75 -1.15 -31.40 -9.50
CA HIS A 75 -2.21 -31.91 -8.64
C HIS A 75 -2.75 -30.77 -7.79
N PRO A 76 -3.57 -29.87 -8.36
CA PRO A 76 -4.19 -28.80 -7.60
C PRO A 76 -5.11 -29.44 -6.58
N GLN A 77 -4.64 -29.55 -5.33
CA GLN A 77 -5.50 -30.00 -4.25
C GLN A 77 -6.43 -28.84 -3.91
N PRO A 78 -7.73 -29.10 -3.66
CA PRO A 78 -8.60 -28.08 -3.13
C PRO A 78 -8.01 -27.61 -1.80
N ARG A 79 -7.50 -26.40 -1.79
CA ARG A 79 -6.92 -25.77 -0.61
C ARG A 79 -8.08 -25.49 0.35
N VAL A 80 -8.38 -26.43 1.23
CA VAL A 80 -9.30 -26.19 2.34
C VAL A 80 -8.58 -25.18 3.22
N LEU A 81 -8.97 -23.91 3.12
CA LEU A 81 -8.53 -22.89 4.06
C LEU A 81 -8.98 -23.38 5.44
N GLN A 82 -8.05 -23.96 6.18
CA GLN A 82 -8.26 -24.28 7.59
C GLN A 82 -8.26 -22.95 8.31
N PHE A 83 -9.42 -22.30 8.36
CA PHE A 83 -9.66 -21.22 9.29
C PHE A 83 -9.44 -21.82 10.69
N TYR A 84 -8.38 -21.37 11.35
CA TYR A 84 -8.17 -21.66 12.77
C TYR A 84 -9.33 -21.02 13.52
N TYR A 85 -10.37 -21.81 13.80
CA TYR A 85 -11.39 -21.42 14.74
C TYR A 85 -10.72 -21.28 16.10
N SER A 86 -10.57 -20.04 16.56
CA SER A 86 -10.13 -19.73 17.91
C SER A 86 -11.01 -20.52 18.89
N SER A 87 -10.39 -21.29 19.78
CA SER A 87 -11.08 -22.08 20.82
C SER A 87 -11.88 -21.23 21.83
N LEU A 88 -11.90 -19.91 21.63
CA LEU A 88 -12.61 -18.92 22.44
C LEU A 88 -13.95 -18.47 21.82
N HIS A 89 -14.46 -19.13 20.79
CA HIS A 89 -15.73 -18.77 20.14
C HIS A 89 -16.94 -18.76 21.11
N TRP A 90 -16.87 -19.51 22.22
CA TRP A 90 -17.88 -19.49 23.29
C TRP A 90 -17.87 -18.19 24.11
N LEU A 91 -16.72 -17.51 24.18
CA LEU A 91 -16.56 -16.23 24.85
C LEU A 91 -17.04 -15.08 23.96
N GLU A 92 -16.73 -15.15 22.65
CA GLU A 92 -17.17 -14.18 21.65
C GLU A 92 -18.70 -14.10 21.56
N SER A 93 -19.40 -15.24 21.60
CA SER A 93 -20.87 -15.27 21.51
C SER A 93 -21.57 -14.56 22.69
N LYS A 94 -20.90 -14.36 23.82
CA LYS A 94 -21.46 -13.69 25.00
C LYS A 94 -21.05 -12.22 25.11
N LEU A 95 -19.89 -11.86 24.56
CA LEU A 95 -19.35 -10.49 24.63
C LEU A 95 -19.88 -9.58 23.53
N ILE A 96 -20.21 -10.12 22.36
CA ILE A 96 -20.80 -9.35 21.23
C ILE A 96 -22.09 -8.62 21.63
N PRO A 97 -23.11 -9.24 22.25
CA PRO A 97 -24.33 -8.53 22.62
C PRO A 97 -24.09 -7.44 23.69
N VAL A 98 -23.14 -7.63 24.60
CA VAL A 98 -22.77 -6.64 25.62
C VAL A 98 -22.05 -5.44 24.99
N ALA A 99 -21.14 -5.69 24.05
CA ALA A 99 -20.42 -4.64 23.33
C ALA A 99 -21.37 -3.77 22.48
N ILE A 100 -22.37 -4.37 21.82
CA ILE A 100 -23.40 -3.65 21.05
C ILE A 100 -24.27 -2.80 21.98
N ALA A 101 -24.71 -3.34 23.12
CA ALA A 101 -25.49 -2.58 24.09
C ALA A 101 -24.71 -1.39 24.68
N ALA A 102 -23.43 -1.61 25.05
CA ALA A 102 -22.57 -0.56 25.58
C ALA A 102 -22.31 0.55 24.55
N SER A 103 -22.07 0.20 23.28
CA SER A 103 -21.86 1.18 22.22
C SER A 103 -23.13 1.99 21.90
N LEU A 104 -24.32 1.38 21.93
CA LEU A 104 -25.58 2.12 21.81
C LEU A 104 -25.81 3.09 22.97
N VAL A 105 -25.43 2.74 24.20
CA VAL A 105 -25.52 3.65 25.36
C VAL A 105 -24.53 4.80 25.22
N ILE A 106 -23.31 4.55 24.76
CA ILE A 106 -22.31 5.60 24.53
C ILE A 106 -22.76 6.54 23.41
N ILE A 107 -23.23 6.02 22.27
CA ILE A 107 -23.70 6.83 21.14
C ILE A 107 -24.97 7.59 21.52
N GLY A 108 -25.93 6.94 22.18
CA GLY A 108 -27.16 7.57 22.65
C GLY A 108 -26.89 8.64 23.70
N GLY A 109 -26.00 8.37 24.65
CA GLY A 109 -25.56 9.33 25.66
C GLY A 109 -24.81 10.52 25.06
N ALA A 110 -23.92 10.28 24.10
CA ALA A 110 -23.21 11.33 23.37
C ALA A 110 -24.17 12.18 22.52
N TYR A 111 -25.14 11.57 21.84
CA TYR A 111 -26.18 12.28 21.09
C TYR A 111 -27.06 13.14 22.01
N LEU A 112 -27.44 12.60 23.18
CA LEU A 112 -28.24 13.33 24.17
C LEU A 112 -27.44 14.47 24.81
N ALA A 113 -26.15 14.25 25.10
CA ALA A 113 -25.23 15.27 25.59
C ALA A 113 -24.99 16.38 24.55
N LEU A 114 -24.80 16.03 23.28
CA LEU A 114 -24.67 16.99 22.17
C LEU A 114 -25.94 17.83 21.96
N LYS A 115 -27.14 17.26 22.18
CA LYS A 115 -28.39 18.03 22.15
C LYS A 115 -28.55 18.95 23.35
N PHE A 116 -28.05 18.56 24.52
CA PHE A 116 -28.06 19.42 25.72
C PHE A 116 -27.02 20.54 25.66
N THR A 117 -25.88 20.33 24.98
CA THR A 117 -24.84 21.35 24.81
C THR A 117 -25.11 22.31 23.65
N HIS A 118 -26.06 22.00 22.76
CA HIS A 118 -26.41 22.87 21.61
C HIS A 118 -27.13 24.19 21.98
N ASN A 119 -27.32 24.50 23.28
CA ASN A 119 -27.82 25.81 23.72
C ASN A 119 -26.72 26.79 24.16
N LYS A 120 -25.45 26.51 23.82
CA LYS A 120 -24.37 27.50 23.87
C LYS A 120 -23.56 27.42 22.59
N SER A 121 -23.97 28.19 21.59
CA SER A 121 -23.19 28.43 20.39
C SER A 121 -21.79 28.91 20.77
N THR A 122 -20.81 28.03 20.58
CA THR A 122 -19.42 28.40 20.43
C THR A 122 -18.91 27.60 19.24
N VAL A 123 -18.61 28.33 18.16
CA VAL A 123 -17.95 27.79 16.97
C VAL A 123 -16.57 27.33 17.43
N HIS A 124 -16.41 26.02 17.67
CA HIS A 124 -15.11 25.42 17.83
C HIS A 124 -14.56 25.15 16.42
N LEU A 125 -13.68 26.04 15.96
CA LEU A 125 -12.69 25.69 14.96
C LEU A 125 -11.88 24.53 15.53
N ALA A 126 -12.13 23.31 15.06
CA ALA A 126 -11.26 22.17 15.33
C ALA A 126 -9.98 22.38 14.52
N SER A 127 -9.11 23.24 15.03
CA SER A 127 -7.68 23.13 14.78
C SER A 127 -7.23 21.90 15.54
N GLU A 128 -7.33 20.73 14.92
CA GLU A 128 -6.46 19.62 15.32
C GLU A 128 -5.05 20.06 14.95
N GLU A 129 -4.37 20.67 15.94
CA GLU A 129 -2.92 20.79 16.00
C GLU A 129 -2.38 19.35 16.06
N SER A 130 -2.40 18.69 14.90
CA SER A 130 -1.63 17.49 14.66
C SER A 130 -0.20 17.93 14.84
N ALA A 131 0.42 17.42 15.92
CA ALA A 131 1.77 17.73 16.34
C ALA A 131 2.65 17.96 15.13
N ALA A 132 2.83 19.24 14.80
CA ALA A 132 3.66 19.64 13.71
C ALA A 132 5.06 19.21 14.13
N LEU A 133 5.53 18.11 13.55
CA LEU A 133 6.95 17.98 13.28
C LEU A 133 7.36 19.36 12.73
N ASN A 134 8.19 20.08 13.48
CA ASN A 134 8.69 21.43 13.22
C ASN A 134 9.35 21.51 11.82
N LEU A 135 8.54 21.47 10.78
CA LEU A 135 8.94 21.40 9.38
C LEU A 135 8.39 22.60 8.59
N GLY A 136 7.68 23.53 9.23
CA GLY A 136 7.14 24.72 8.58
C GLY A 136 6.02 24.41 7.57
N ILE A 137 5.31 23.30 7.74
CA ILE A 137 4.24 22.87 6.82
C ILE A 137 2.93 22.83 7.58
N ASN A 138 1.96 23.65 7.15
CA ASN A 138 0.60 23.60 7.67
C ASN A 138 -0.22 22.60 6.86
N VAL A 139 -0.76 21.59 7.53
CA VAL A 139 -1.61 20.56 6.91
C VAL A 139 -2.99 20.63 7.53
N LEU A 140 -4.01 20.87 6.70
CA LEU A 140 -5.42 20.86 7.10
C LEU A 140 -6.12 19.72 6.37
N SER A 141 -6.72 18.79 7.10
CA SER A 141 -7.55 17.72 6.51
C SER A 141 -9.00 17.82 6.96
N PHE A 142 -9.94 17.67 6.03
CA PHE A 142 -11.35 17.49 6.37
C PHE A 142 -12.00 16.43 5.48
N TYR A 143 -12.99 15.74 6.03
CA TYR A 143 -13.78 14.74 5.32
C TYR A 143 -14.84 15.42 4.47
N ALA A 144 -14.95 15.05 3.19
CA ALA A 144 -15.95 15.57 2.27
C ALA A 144 -17.03 14.51 2.02
N PRO A 145 -18.17 14.53 2.73
CA PRO A 145 -19.11 13.41 2.76
C PRO A 145 -19.77 13.13 1.41
N LYS A 146 -19.94 14.17 0.59
CA LYS A 146 -20.59 14.07 -0.73
C LYS A 146 -19.73 13.35 -1.76
N GLN A 147 -18.41 13.30 -1.56
CA GLN A 147 -17.46 12.65 -2.44
C GLN A 147 -16.81 11.41 -1.80
N GLU A 148 -17.26 11.02 -0.60
CA GLU A 148 -16.73 9.89 0.19
C GLU A 148 -15.19 9.87 0.27
N MET A 149 -14.56 11.04 0.34
CA MET A 149 -13.10 11.17 0.34
C MET A 149 -12.61 12.17 1.39
N TYR A 150 -11.37 11.99 1.82
CA TYR A 150 -10.65 12.94 2.65
C TYR A 150 -9.87 13.90 1.76
N VAL A 151 -10.04 15.21 2.00
CA VAL A 151 -9.28 16.25 1.32
C VAL A 151 -8.20 16.73 2.27
N VAL A 152 -6.95 16.68 1.81
CA VAL A 152 -5.79 17.16 2.55
C VAL A 152 -5.23 18.38 1.82
N TRP A 153 -5.29 19.53 2.47
CA TRP A 153 -4.65 20.76 2.03
C TRP A 153 -3.30 20.90 2.71
N VAL A 154 -2.25 21.08 1.90
CA VAL A 154 -0.88 21.31 2.35
C VAL A 154 -0.46 22.68 1.88
N ASP A 155 -0.27 23.61 2.81
CA ASP A 155 0.31 24.92 2.52
C ASP A 155 1.82 24.86 2.75
N THR A 156 2.58 25.18 1.69
CA THR A 156 4.05 25.13 1.67
C THR A 156 4.68 26.52 1.79
N ASN A 157 3.88 27.59 1.97
CA ASN A 157 4.33 28.98 2.05
C ASN A 157 4.27 29.55 3.48
N ALA A 158 4.65 28.79 4.50
CA ALA A 158 4.92 29.38 5.81
C ALA A 158 6.34 29.99 5.79
N TYR A 159 6.41 31.32 5.72
CA TYR A 159 7.64 32.10 5.88
C TYR A 159 8.25 31.95 7.27
#